data_AF-A0A2W7IBR6-F1
#
_entry.id   AF-A0A2W7IBR6-F1
#
_cell.length_a   1.000
_cell.length_b   1.000
_cell.length_c   1.000
_cell.angle_alpha   90.00
_cell.angle_beta   90.00
_cell.angle_gamma   90.00
#
_symmetry.space_group_name_H-M   'P 1'
#
loop_
_entity.id
_entity.type
_entity.pdbx_description
1 polymer ?
#
loop_
_entity_poly.entity_id
_entity_poly.type
_entity_poly.pdbx_seq_one_letter_code
_entity_poly.pdbx_strand_id
1 'polypeptide(L)'
;MSGTSFTARSYDAIVRDLLTTLVGGTVRESLTAPPEGLPVTPLLLTRRPVRQVSFLEGTVAIGAGATARQITFRFTPADFELVAASGAGEPDAIRFRPEGRRPIPGTALTVNYFPVQAERTELTDLSVGSVVRTMLETVAREMALSYQMLDRIYDSAFIDTSEAGSLDRLVALVGVARLPATRPIVGLRFERAEREPGRITIPSGTAVDDAAGARYLTIAPLTLEPGENDREVDAVGEADDTTVVEANTLIRPETLVAGIARVGNPRAARKLSEPESDEQLRRRARNAMGAAGRGTLEALQFALAAMPEVRSVRVQEQPDGLPGTVRLDIALTDTGAEARARVQARIDDVRPAGIRVQWGDAARRSVILAVTLRLAGSSLDPAALAALQAGIEGALRAHVTALGPGAELRRSQLLRLALADPRVTDASIAIRGDDPSAPEVEQLTLPADTVADLQAVTFAPASFEQAAGDAPPSRAVASAVLPILLATGVTLAEARGAILLAVNAHLATRAPDQPLTLDSLATAIRDDSRYALARSAAMLTVESGSRFLQLTDGVGAYPPAANERIEAGTIEVELDEGNG
;
A
#
# COMPACT_ATOMS: atom_id res chain seq x y z
N MET A 1 -18.32 -36.43 -22.13
CA MET A 1 -16.88 -36.42 -21.77
C MET A 1 -16.81 -35.82 -20.38
N SER A 2 -16.59 -36.63 -19.33
CA SER A 2 -16.33 -36.08 -17.99
C SER A 2 -15.07 -35.22 -18.09
N GLY A 3 -15.18 -33.94 -17.74
CA GLY A 3 -14.09 -32.97 -17.89
C GLY A 3 -12.84 -33.47 -17.18
N THR A 4 -11.77 -33.65 -17.94
CA THR A 4 -10.45 -33.91 -17.38
C THR A 4 -9.92 -32.60 -16.79
N SER A 5 -10.11 -32.38 -15.50
CA SER A 5 -9.42 -31.31 -14.77
C SER A 5 -8.06 -31.83 -14.32
N PHE A 6 -6.98 -31.16 -14.70
CA PHE A 6 -5.66 -31.44 -14.17
C PHE A 6 -5.54 -30.85 -12.75
N THR A 7 -4.95 -31.61 -11.84
CA THR A 7 -4.61 -31.13 -10.51
C THR A 7 -3.26 -31.71 -10.15
N ALA A 8 -2.29 -30.84 -9.87
CA ALA A 8 -0.96 -31.29 -9.48
C ALA A 8 -1.03 -32.16 -8.21
N ARG A 9 -0.40 -33.34 -8.29
CA ARG A 9 -0.35 -34.27 -7.16
C ARG A 9 0.84 -33.93 -6.27
N SER A 10 0.62 -33.91 -4.96
CA SER A 10 1.71 -33.76 -4.01
C SER A 10 2.59 -35.01 -3.98
N TYR A 11 3.85 -34.83 -3.60
CA TYR A 11 4.81 -35.92 -3.42
C TYR A 11 4.26 -37.02 -2.49
N ASP A 12 3.68 -36.64 -1.34
CA ASP A 12 3.13 -37.59 -0.37
C ASP A 12 1.95 -38.39 -0.91
N ALA A 13 1.13 -37.79 -1.78
CA ALA A 13 0.05 -38.49 -2.46
C ALA A 13 0.60 -39.51 -3.46
N ILE A 14 1.62 -39.13 -4.22
CA ILE A 14 2.28 -40.02 -5.19
C ILE A 14 2.96 -41.20 -4.49
N VAL A 15 3.75 -40.96 -3.45
CA VAL A 15 4.43 -42.01 -2.67
C VAL A 15 3.40 -43.00 -2.11
N ARG A 16 2.33 -42.50 -1.50
CA ARG A 16 1.26 -43.34 -0.94
C ARG A 16 0.58 -44.20 -1.99
N ASP A 17 0.26 -43.62 -3.14
CA ASP A 17 -0.40 -44.34 -4.22
C ASP A 17 0.53 -45.39 -4.82
N LEU A 18 1.81 -45.07 -5.02
CA LEU A 18 2.79 -46.02 -5.51
C LEU A 18 3.01 -47.18 -4.50
N LEU A 19 3.11 -46.90 -3.20
CA LEU A 19 3.26 -47.93 -2.16
C LEU A 19 2.04 -48.84 -2.09
N THR A 20 0.84 -48.26 -2.18
CA THR A 20 -0.41 -49.03 -2.17
C THR A 20 -0.53 -49.90 -3.41
N THR A 21 -0.17 -49.38 -4.57
CA THR A 21 -0.19 -50.12 -5.85
C THR A 21 0.84 -51.26 -5.84
N LEU A 22 2.03 -51.02 -5.28
CA LEU A 22 3.13 -51.99 -5.24
C LEU A 22 2.73 -53.28 -4.51
N VAL A 23 1.91 -53.20 -3.47
CA VAL A 23 1.43 -54.35 -2.68
C VAL A 23 0.01 -54.79 -3.07
N GLY A 24 -0.40 -54.53 -4.31
CA GLY A 24 -1.65 -55.02 -4.90
C GLY A 24 -2.92 -54.30 -4.45
N GLY A 25 -2.80 -53.12 -3.83
CA GLY A 25 -3.93 -52.27 -3.46
C GLY A 25 -4.50 -51.50 -4.65
N THR A 26 -5.77 -51.09 -4.52
CA THR A 26 -6.42 -50.16 -5.44
C THR A 26 -6.18 -48.74 -4.95
N VAL A 27 -5.83 -47.83 -5.85
CA VAL A 27 -5.60 -46.42 -5.53
C VAL A 27 -6.56 -45.52 -6.28
N ARG A 28 -6.96 -44.44 -5.61
CA ARG A 28 -7.77 -43.35 -6.15
C ARG A 28 -9.07 -43.79 -6.81
N GLU A 29 -9.74 -44.80 -6.26
CA GLU A 29 -11.10 -45.10 -6.68
C GLU A 29 -12.00 -43.93 -6.30
N SER A 30 -12.73 -43.40 -7.29
CA SER A 30 -13.63 -42.27 -7.10
C SER A 30 -15.03 -42.77 -6.80
N LEU A 31 -15.56 -42.43 -5.63
CA LEU A 31 -16.93 -42.68 -5.22
C LEU A 31 -17.70 -41.36 -5.12
N THR A 32 -19.02 -41.39 -5.19
CA THR A 32 -19.85 -40.21 -4.93
C THR A 32 -20.39 -40.28 -3.50
N ALA A 33 -20.23 -39.20 -2.74
CA ALA A 33 -20.77 -39.09 -1.39
C ALA A 33 -22.30 -39.26 -1.41
N PRO A 34 -22.87 -40.00 -0.43
CA PRO A 34 -24.29 -40.29 -0.42
C PRO A 34 -25.12 -38.99 -0.33
N PRO A 35 -26.32 -38.97 -0.95
CA PRO A 35 -27.21 -37.80 -0.90
C PRO A 35 -27.68 -37.51 0.53
N GLU A 36 -28.11 -36.27 0.75
CA GLU A 36 -28.56 -35.79 2.05
C GLU A 36 -29.74 -36.63 2.57
N GLY A 37 -29.71 -37.00 3.85
CA GLY A 37 -30.76 -37.81 4.49
C GLY A 37 -30.58 -39.34 4.38
N LEU A 38 -29.57 -39.83 3.64
CA LEU A 38 -29.25 -41.27 3.55
C LEU A 38 -27.86 -41.61 4.15
N PRO A 39 -27.61 -41.34 5.45
CA PRO A 39 -26.29 -41.46 6.07
C PRO A 39 -25.76 -42.91 6.15
N VAL A 40 -26.58 -43.90 5.86
CA VAL A 40 -26.30 -45.33 6.10
C VAL A 40 -26.05 -46.11 4.80
N THR A 41 -26.17 -45.46 3.63
CA THR A 41 -26.02 -46.15 2.34
C THR A 41 -24.56 -46.59 2.15
N PRO A 42 -24.29 -47.89 2.07
CA PRO A 42 -22.93 -48.38 1.85
C PRO A 42 -22.45 -48.01 0.44
N LEU A 43 -21.27 -47.42 0.35
CA LEU A 43 -20.61 -47.12 -0.92
C LEU A 43 -19.82 -48.36 -1.37
N LEU A 44 -20.34 -49.05 -2.38
CA LEU A 44 -19.71 -50.26 -2.93
C LEU A 44 -18.37 -49.91 -3.60
N LEU A 45 -17.34 -50.69 -3.27
CA LEU A 45 -16.03 -50.60 -3.90
C LEU A 45 -15.96 -51.50 -5.14
N THR A 46 -15.08 -51.18 -6.08
CA THR A 46 -15.00 -51.89 -7.37
C THR A 46 -14.40 -53.29 -7.20
N ARG A 47 -13.26 -53.42 -6.50
CA ARG A 47 -12.61 -54.71 -6.22
C ARG A 47 -13.03 -55.24 -4.85
N ARG A 48 -13.92 -56.22 -4.86
CA ARG A 48 -14.53 -56.83 -3.65
C ARG A 48 -14.13 -58.29 -3.58
N PRO A 49 -13.91 -58.85 -2.38
CA PRO A 49 -14.08 -58.26 -1.05
C PRO A 49 -12.86 -57.43 -0.61
N VAL A 50 -13.03 -56.59 0.42
CA VAL A 50 -12.08 -55.55 0.85
C VAL A 50 -11.52 -55.85 2.23
N ARG A 51 -10.21 -56.04 2.32
CA ARG A 51 -9.51 -56.33 3.58
C ARG A 51 -9.42 -55.11 4.49
N GLN A 52 -9.00 -53.96 3.93
CA GLN A 52 -8.86 -52.72 4.69
C GLN A 52 -8.85 -51.49 3.76
N VAL A 53 -9.29 -50.35 4.28
CA VAL A 53 -9.13 -49.03 3.63
C VAL A 53 -7.86 -48.39 4.18
N SER A 54 -6.94 -48.00 3.30
CA SER A 54 -5.68 -47.33 3.68
C SER A 54 -5.79 -45.82 3.66
N PHE A 55 -6.65 -45.27 2.80
CA PHE A 55 -6.87 -43.84 2.68
C PHE A 55 -8.28 -43.55 2.18
N LEU A 56 -8.92 -42.55 2.80
CA LEU A 56 -10.22 -42.03 2.40
C LEU A 56 -10.19 -40.51 2.56
N GLU A 57 -10.48 -39.79 1.48
CA GLU A 57 -10.51 -38.33 1.45
C GLU A 57 -11.77 -37.83 0.74
N GLY A 58 -12.29 -36.69 1.20
CA GLY A 58 -13.42 -36.01 0.58
C GLY A 58 -13.57 -34.58 1.06
N THR A 59 -14.62 -33.91 0.61
CA THR A 59 -14.88 -32.51 0.99
C THR A 59 -15.83 -32.46 2.18
N VAL A 60 -15.49 -31.66 3.19
CA VAL A 60 -16.36 -31.37 4.35
C VAL A 60 -16.60 -29.88 4.47
N ALA A 61 -17.75 -29.50 5.01
CA ALA A 61 -18.05 -28.11 5.34
C ALA A 61 -17.62 -27.81 6.79
N ILE A 62 -16.92 -26.69 6.98
CA ILE A 62 -16.58 -26.14 8.30
C ILE A 62 -17.31 -24.81 8.48
N GLY A 63 -18.05 -24.69 9.57
CA GLY A 63 -18.93 -23.54 9.85
C GLY A 63 -20.41 -23.86 9.60
N ALA A 64 -21.29 -22.90 9.87
CA ALA A 64 -22.74 -23.05 9.75
C ALA A 64 -23.34 -22.03 8.77
N GLY A 65 -24.31 -22.44 7.95
CA GLY A 65 -25.05 -21.56 7.05
C GLY A 65 -24.26 -21.11 5.81
N ALA A 66 -24.62 -19.94 5.26
CA ALA A 66 -24.06 -19.39 4.02
C ALA A 66 -22.56 -19.03 4.08
N THR A 67 -21.95 -19.09 5.27
CA THR A 67 -20.52 -18.81 5.51
C THR A 67 -19.68 -20.08 5.67
N ALA A 68 -20.27 -21.27 5.49
CA ALA A 68 -19.55 -22.53 5.62
C ALA A 68 -18.46 -22.66 4.54
N ARG A 69 -17.22 -22.91 4.98
CA ARG A 69 -16.06 -23.11 4.10
C ARG A 69 -15.91 -24.58 3.75
N GLN A 70 -15.74 -24.88 2.47
CA GLN A 70 -15.44 -26.23 2.02
C GLN A 70 -13.93 -26.49 2.13
N ILE A 71 -13.55 -27.60 2.75
CA ILE A 71 -12.17 -28.04 2.82
C ILE A 71 -12.05 -29.52 2.46
N THR A 72 -10.88 -29.91 1.98
CA THR A 72 -10.50 -31.31 1.84
C THR A 72 -10.19 -31.91 3.21
N PHE A 73 -10.76 -33.07 3.52
CA PHE A 73 -10.60 -33.76 4.79
C PHE A 73 -10.30 -35.24 4.60
N ARG A 74 -9.29 -35.71 5.34
CA ARG A 74 -8.95 -37.13 5.42
C ARG A 74 -9.77 -37.79 6.53
N PHE A 75 -10.62 -38.74 6.15
CA PHE A 75 -11.43 -39.50 7.07
C PHE A 75 -10.62 -40.59 7.77
N THR A 76 -11.00 -40.87 9.02
CA THR A 76 -10.35 -41.84 9.89
C THR A 76 -11.31 -42.99 10.24
N PRO A 77 -10.84 -44.10 10.86
CA PRO A 77 -11.73 -45.17 11.33
C PRO A 77 -12.80 -44.74 12.35
N ALA A 78 -12.69 -43.53 12.92
CA ALA A 78 -13.74 -42.94 13.75
C ALA A 78 -14.91 -42.40 12.91
N ASP A 79 -14.69 -42.11 11.64
CA ASP A 79 -15.67 -41.48 10.74
C ASP A 79 -16.42 -42.51 9.88
N PHE A 80 -15.80 -43.66 9.59
CA PHE A 80 -16.36 -44.69 8.72
C PHE A 80 -16.10 -46.10 9.22
N GLU A 81 -16.75 -47.08 8.60
CA GLU A 81 -16.54 -48.51 8.81
C GLU A 81 -16.68 -49.28 7.50
N LEU A 82 -16.03 -50.43 7.43
CA LEU A 82 -16.17 -51.40 6.34
C LEU A 82 -17.30 -52.36 6.67
N VAL A 83 -18.25 -52.53 5.74
CA VAL A 83 -19.45 -53.35 5.93
C VAL A 83 -19.66 -54.30 4.76
N ALA A 84 -20.32 -55.42 5.04
CA ALA A 84 -20.80 -56.35 4.03
C ALA A 84 -22.19 -55.89 3.55
N ALA A 85 -22.26 -55.32 2.35
CA ALA A 85 -23.47 -54.80 1.74
C ALA A 85 -24.07 -55.73 0.67
N SER A 86 -23.26 -56.56 0.00
CA SER A 86 -23.73 -57.50 -1.04
C SER A 86 -24.27 -58.84 -0.53
N GLY A 87 -24.34 -59.05 0.78
CA GLY A 87 -24.89 -60.28 1.38
C GLY A 87 -23.93 -61.48 1.42
N ALA A 88 -22.69 -61.34 0.94
CA ALA A 88 -21.67 -62.39 0.95
C ALA A 88 -20.97 -62.59 2.32
N GLY A 89 -21.35 -61.83 3.34
CA GLY A 89 -20.74 -61.88 4.69
C GLY A 89 -19.34 -61.27 4.80
N GLU A 90 -18.73 -60.87 3.68
CA GLU A 90 -17.42 -60.22 3.64
C GLU A 90 -17.54 -58.71 3.38
N PRO A 91 -16.68 -57.87 3.99
CA PRO A 91 -16.72 -56.42 3.81
C PRO A 91 -16.44 -56.02 2.36
N ASP A 92 -17.30 -55.19 1.80
CA ASP A 92 -17.24 -54.81 0.37
C ASP A 92 -17.70 -53.36 0.10
N ALA A 93 -18.12 -52.64 1.14
CA ALA A 93 -18.57 -51.26 1.07
C ALA A 93 -18.10 -50.42 2.25
N ILE A 94 -18.02 -49.10 2.03
CA ILE A 94 -17.74 -48.11 3.07
C ILE A 94 -19.06 -47.51 3.56
N ARG A 95 -19.26 -47.48 4.87
CA ARG A 95 -20.38 -46.79 5.52
C ARG A 95 -19.86 -45.72 6.47
N PHE A 96 -20.34 -44.48 6.35
CA PHE A 96 -20.02 -43.42 7.30
C PHE A 96 -20.81 -43.61 8.60
N ARG A 97 -20.16 -43.37 9.73
CA ARG A 97 -20.78 -43.50 11.05
C ARG A 97 -21.72 -42.32 11.32
N PRO A 98 -22.84 -42.52 12.02
CA PRO A 98 -23.75 -41.42 12.37
C PRO A 98 -23.09 -40.30 13.19
N GLU A 99 -22.17 -40.68 14.08
CA GLU A 99 -21.45 -39.77 14.99
C GLU A 99 -20.14 -39.24 14.40
N GLY A 100 -19.74 -39.75 13.23
CA GLY A 100 -18.51 -39.38 12.53
C GLY A 100 -18.65 -38.12 11.68
N ARG A 101 -17.52 -37.54 11.25
CA ARG A 101 -17.55 -36.47 10.24
C ARG A 101 -17.99 -37.05 8.90
N ARG A 102 -18.82 -36.29 8.18
CA ARG A 102 -19.42 -36.73 6.91
C ARG A 102 -19.02 -35.81 5.76
N PRO A 103 -18.84 -36.36 4.55
CA PRO A 103 -18.60 -35.54 3.37
C PRO A 103 -19.85 -34.74 3.01
N ILE A 104 -19.64 -33.66 2.26
CA ILE A 104 -20.74 -32.90 1.66
C ILE A 104 -21.46 -33.83 0.65
N PRO A 105 -22.80 -33.94 0.73
CA PRO A 105 -23.58 -34.79 -0.18
C PRO A 105 -23.26 -34.52 -1.66
N GLY A 106 -23.13 -35.58 -2.47
CA GLY A 106 -22.87 -35.49 -3.90
C GLY A 106 -21.43 -35.11 -4.31
N THR A 107 -20.53 -34.83 -3.36
CA THR A 107 -19.11 -34.58 -3.66
C THR A 107 -18.34 -35.87 -3.94
N ALA A 108 -17.22 -35.77 -4.65
CA ALA A 108 -16.36 -36.92 -4.94
C ALA A 108 -15.54 -37.32 -3.71
N LEU A 109 -15.45 -38.62 -3.48
CA LEU A 109 -14.60 -39.26 -2.48
C LEU A 109 -13.49 -40.02 -3.19
N THR A 110 -12.27 -39.89 -2.69
CA THR A 110 -11.11 -40.64 -3.20
C THR A 110 -10.71 -41.71 -2.19
N VAL A 111 -10.67 -42.97 -2.62
CA VAL A 111 -10.40 -44.12 -1.75
C VAL A 111 -9.20 -44.93 -2.24
N ASN A 112 -8.30 -45.28 -1.31
CA ASN A 112 -7.31 -46.32 -1.50
C ASN A 112 -7.60 -47.48 -0.53
N TYR A 113 -7.57 -48.72 -1.02
CA TYR A 113 -7.91 -49.90 -0.23
C TYR A 113 -7.22 -51.15 -0.75
N PHE A 114 -7.21 -52.20 0.07
CA PHE A 114 -6.64 -53.50 -0.26
C PHE A 114 -7.75 -54.54 -0.41
N PRO A 115 -7.91 -55.16 -1.59
CA PRO A 115 -8.82 -56.29 -1.74
C PRO A 115 -8.26 -57.54 -1.03
N VAL A 116 -9.15 -58.45 -0.61
CA VAL A 116 -8.77 -59.74 0.00
C VAL A 116 -7.97 -60.60 -0.97
N GLN A 117 -8.33 -60.51 -2.26
CA GLN A 117 -7.71 -61.24 -3.37
C GLN A 117 -6.44 -60.55 -3.91
N ALA A 118 -5.92 -59.51 -3.24
CA ALA A 118 -4.67 -58.88 -3.66
C ALA A 118 -3.55 -59.92 -3.69
N GLU A 119 -2.85 -60.02 -4.83
CA GLU A 119 -1.70 -60.91 -4.97
C GLU A 119 -0.68 -60.59 -3.88
N ARG A 120 -0.20 -61.62 -3.18
CA ARG A 120 0.85 -61.44 -2.18
C ARG A 120 2.13 -61.10 -2.94
N THR A 121 2.57 -59.87 -2.81
CA THR A 121 3.82 -59.43 -3.43
C THR A 121 5.01 -59.91 -2.62
N GLU A 122 6.06 -60.38 -3.30
CA GLU A 122 7.31 -60.81 -2.66
C GLU A 122 8.03 -59.65 -1.96
N LEU A 123 7.71 -58.42 -2.35
CA LEU A 123 8.18 -57.19 -1.72
C LEU A 123 7.34 -56.89 -0.47
N THR A 124 7.90 -57.15 0.71
CA THR A 124 7.18 -57.02 1.99
C THR A 124 7.67 -55.86 2.87
N ASP A 125 8.89 -55.36 2.64
CA ASP A 125 9.45 -54.28 3.46
C ASP A 125 9.15 -52.90 2.85
N LEU A 126 8.09 -52.26 3.34
CA LEU A 126 7.67 -50.89 3.00
C LEU A 126 8.01 -49.87 4.09
N SER A 127 8.80 -50.28 5.09
CA SER A 127 9.20 -49.41 6.19
C SER A 127 10.13 -48.30 5.70
N VAL A 128 10.17 -47.18 6.43
CA VAL A 128 11.10 -46.09 6.13
C VAL A 128 12.53 -46.63 6.27
N GLY A 129 13.35 -46.47 5.24
CA GLY A 129 14.72 -47.00 5.17
C GLY A 129 14.86 -48.32 4.40
N SER A 130 13.75 -48.95 3.99
CA SER A 130 13.79 -50.08 3.05
C SER A 130 14.32 -49.65 1.68
N VAL A 131 15.15 -50.50 1.06
CA VAL A 131 15.66 -50.29 -0.31
C VAL A 131 14.52 -50.08 -1.31
N VAL A 132 13.46 -50.88 -1.19
CA VAL A 132 12.28 -50.83 -2.08
C VAL A 132 11.58 -49.49 -1.94
N ARG A 133 11.37 -49.03 -0.70
CA ARG A 133 10.74 -47.74 -0.44
C ARG A 133 11.60 -46.57 -0.90
N THR A 134 12.91 -46.60 -0.68
CA THR A 134 13.83 -45.55 -1.13
C THR A 134 13.86 -45.42 -2.65
N MET A 135 13.87 -46.54 -3.38
CA MET A 135 13.77 -46.55 -4.85
C MET A 135 12.44 -45.93 -5.30
N LEU A 136 11.33 -46.32 -4.66
CA LEU A 136 10.00 -45.82 -4.99
C LEU A 136 9.84 -44.32 -4.68
N GLU A 137 10.38 -43.85 -3.56
CA GLU A 137 10.41 -42.44 -3.17
C GLU A 137 11.22 -41.61 -4.18
N THR A 138 12.30 -42.17 -4.72
CA THR A 138 13.08 -41.52 -5.79
C THR A 138 12.24 -41.38 -7.06
N VAL A 139 11.54 -42.43 -7.49
CA VAL A 139 10.61 -42.35 -8.65
C VAL A 139 9.46 -41.38 -8.37
N ALA A 140 8.89 -41.42 -7.16
CA ALA A 140 7.82 -40.53 -6.75
C ALA A 140 8.25 -39.06 -6.79
N ARG A 141 9.51 -38.77 -6.45
CA ARG A 141 10.10 -37.43 -6.53
C ARG A 141 10.15 -36.94 -7.98
N GLU A 142 10.62 -37.76 -8.91
CA GLU A 142 10.66 -37.40 -10.34
C GLU A 142 9.25 -37.21 -10.92
N MET A 143 8.30 -38.05 -10.51
CA MET A 143 6.89 -37.87 -10.87
C MET A 143 6.34 -36.56 -10.30
N ALA A 144 6.61 -36.25 -9.03
CA ALA A 144 6.16 -35.01 -8.39
C ALA A 144 6.72 -33.77 -9.09
N LEU A 145 8.01 -33.78 -9.45
CA LEU A 145 8.63 -32.73 -10.25
C LEU A 145 7.95 -32.57 -11.60
N SER A 146 7.63 -33.68 -12.27
CA SER A 146 6.90 -33.67 -13.55
C SER A 146 5.50 -33.04 -13.41
N TYR A 147 4.76 -33.38 -12.34
CA TYR A 147 3.46 -32.75 -12.06
C TYR A 147 3.59 -31.25 -11.80
N GLN A 148 4.59 -30.81 -11.05
CA GLN A 148 4.85 -29.39 -10.81
C GLN A 148 5.21 -28.63 -12.09
N MET A 149 6.00 -29.25 -12.99
CA MET A 149 6.32 -28.66 -14.29
C MET A 149 5.06 -28.52 -15.16
N LEU A 150 4.21 -29.55 -15.20
CA LEU A 150 2.93 -29.50 -15.93
C LEU A 150 1.99 -28.44 -15.38
N ASP A 151 1.95 -28.26 -14.06
CA ASP A 151 1.16 -27.22 -13.39
C ASP A 151 1.61 -25.81 -13.83
N ARG A 152 2.93 -25.56 -13.81
CA ARG A 152 3.49 -24.29 -14.31
C ARG A 152 3.22 -24.06 -15.80
N ILE A 153 3.28 -25.13 -16.61
CA ILE A 153 2.94 -25.03 -18.04
C ILE A 153 1.47 -24.66 -18.20
N TYR A 154 0.59 -25.30 -17.44
CA TYR A 154 -0.84 -25.00 -17.45
C TYR A 154 -1.11 -23.55 -17.04
N ASP A 155 -0.53 -23.09 -15.94
CA ASP A 155 -0.64 -21.70 -15.47
C ASP A 155 -0.06 -20.70 -16.48
N SER A 156 0.98 -21.07 -17.21
CA SER A 156 1.56 -20.19 -18.24
C SER A 156 0.65 -19.97 -19.46
N ALA A 157 -0.41 -20.76 -19.61
CA ALA A 157 -1.35 -20.66 -20.73
C ALA A 157 -2.46 -19.62 -20.50
N PHE A 158 -2.62 -19.09 -19.28
CA PHE A 158 -3.66 -18.12 -18.96
C PHE A 158 -3.06 -16.75 -18.67
N ILE A 159 -3.71 -15.69 -19.16
CA ILE A 159 -3.22 -14.32 -19.03
C ILE A 159 -3.06 -13.87 -17.56
N ASP A 160 -3.92 -14.39 -16.67
CA ASP A 160 -3.95 -14.00 -15.26
C ASP A 160 -2.81 -14.61 -14.44
N THR A 161 -2.37 -15.82 -14.81
CA THR A 161 -1.34 -16.59 -14.10
C THR A 161 0.01 -16.63 -14.82
N SER A 162 0.04 -16.30 -16.12
CA SER A 162 1.28 -16.22 -16.89
C SER A 162 2.19 -15.08 -16.45
N GLU A 163 3.49 -15.31 -16.61
CA GLU A 163 4.56 -14.39 -16.26
C GLU A 163 5.60 -14.30 -17.39
N ALA A 164 6.33 -13.19 -17.41
CA ALA A 164 7.45 -12.90 -18.30
C ALA A 164 7.17 -13.25 -19.77
N GLY A 165 8.06 -14.00 -20.42
CA GLY A 165 7.97 -14.31 -21.85
C GLY A 165 6.72 -15.11 -22.25
N SER A 166 6.08 -15.84 -21.32
CA SER A 166 4.80 -16.49 -21.60
C SER A 166 3.66 -15.48 -21.66
N LEU A 167 3.65 -14.51 -20.73
CA LEU A 167 2.71 -13.39 -20.79
C LEU A 167 2.92 -12.59 -22.09
N ASP A 168 4.16 -12.29 -22.46
CA ASP A 168 4.49 -11.55 -23.69
C ASP A 168 3.91 -12.23 -24.95
N ARG A 169 4.00 -13.57 -25.03
CA ARG A 169 3.41 -14.35 -26.13
C ARG A 169 1.88 -14.29 -26.15
N LEU A 170 1.23 -14.37 -24.98
CA LEU A 170 -0.23 -14.29 -24.89
C LEU A 170 -0.75 -12.91 -25.26
N VAL A 171 -0.11 -11.84 -24.78
CA VAL A 171 -0.55 -10.47 -25.08
C VAL A 171 -0.27 -10.08 -26.54
N ALA A 172 0.73 -10.68 -27.17
CA ALA A 172 0.98 -10.50 -28.60
C ALA A 172 -0.21 -10.98 -29.47
N LEU A 173 -0.98 -11.98 -29.01
CA LEU A 173 -2.20 -12.44 -29.71
C LEU A 173 -3.28 -11.36 -29.80
N VAL A 174 -3.28 -10.39 -28.89
CA VAL A 174 -4.22 -9.26 -28.86
C VAL A 174 -3.58 -7.97 -29.38
N GLY A 175 -2.42 -8.07 -30.04
CA GLY A 175 -1.72 -6.94 -30.65
C GLY A 175 -1.02 -6.02 -29.66
N VAL A 176 -0.77 -6.47 -28.43
CA VAL A 176 -0.07 -5.71 -27.39
C VAL A 176 1.35 -6.25 -27.24
N ALA A 177 2.34 -5.36 -27.17
CA ALA A 177 3.75 -5.69 -26.93
C ALA A 177 4.30 -4.86 -25.78
N ARG A 178 5.13 -5.47 -24.92
CA ARG A 178 5.70 -4.84 -23.71
C ARG A 178 6.48 -3.58 -24.04
N LEU A 179 6.28 -2.53 -23.24
CA LEU A 179 7.06 -1.30 -23.37
C LEU A 179 8.48 -1.52 -22.82
N PRO A 180 9.54 -1.30 -23.60
CA PRO A 180 10.91 -1.48 -23.15
C PRO A 180 11.28 -0.38 -22.14
N ALA A 181 12.29 -0.67 -21.33
CA ALA A 181 12.93 0.36 -20.50
C ALA A 181 13.56 1.43 -21.39
N THR A 182 13.54 2.69 -20.94
CA THR A 182 14.35 3.72 -21.62
C THR A 182 15.81 3.55 -21.22
N ARG A 183 16.70 3.65 -22.21
CA ARG A 183 18.15 3.70 -21.97
C ARG A 183 18.49 4.83 -21.00
N PRO A 184 19.47 4.64 -20.10
CA PRO A 184 19.89 5.71 -19.20
C PRO A 184 20.49 6.87 -19.99
N ILE A 185 20.22 8.10 -19.55
CA ILE A 185 20.70 9.34 -20.15
C ILE A 185 21.59 10.06 -19.16
N VAL A 186 22.68 10.66 -19.65
CA VAL A 186 23.65 11.42 -18.85
C VAL A 186 24.22 12.59 -19.67
N GLY A 187 24.57 13.69 -19.00
CA GLY A 187 25.34 14.77 -19.63
C GLY A 187 26.84 14.50 -19.54
N LEU A 188 27.53 14.44 -20.67
CA LEU A 188 28.99 14.36 -20.77
C LEU A 188 29.57 15.76 -20.97
N ARG A 189 30.53 16.12 -20.12
CA ARG A 189 31.32 17.35 -20.21
C ARG A 189 32.67 17.03 -20.82
N PHE A 190 32.98 17.68 -21.94
CA PHE A 190 34.27 17.59 -22.61
C PHE A 190 35.07 18.85 -22.31
N GLU A 191 36.30 18.69 -21.81
CA GLU A 191 37.19 19.79 -21.49
C GLU A 191 38.34 19.90 -22.50
N ARG A 192 38.59 21.12 -22.96
CA ARG A 192 39.64 21.47 -23.92
C ARG A 192 41.04 21.31 -23.29
N ALA A 193 41.99 20.84 -24.10
CA ALA A 193 43.41 20.81 -23.74
C ALA A 193 44.04 22.21 -23.69
N GLU A 194 44.92 22.44 -22.72
CA GLU A 194 45.60 23.73 -22.58
C GLU A 194 46.34 24.12 -23.86
N ARG A 195 46.14 25.38 -24.28
CA ARG A 195 46.79 26.00 -25.45
C ARG A 195 46.40 25.42 -26.82
N GLU A 196 45.32 24.66 -26.95
CA GLU A 196 44.79 24.23 -28.25
C GLU A 196 43.94 25.35 -28.89
N PRO A 197 44.41 26.00 -29.98
CA PRO A 197 43.66 27.06 -30.64
C PRO A 197 42.67 26.48 -31.66
N GLY A 198 41.47 27.07 -31.75
CA GLY A 198 40.52 26.78 -32.82
C GLY A 198 39.30 25.95 -32.41
N ARG A 199 38.49 25.62 -33.41
CA ARG A 199 37.23 24.90 -33.26
C ARG A 199 37.47 23.40 -33.14
N ILE A 200 36.87 22.75 -32.15
CA ILE A 200 36.94 21.30 -31.95
C ILE A 200 35.54 20.73 -32.13
N THR A 201 35.39 19.69 -32.95
CA THR A 201 34.11 19.00 -33.16
C THR A 201 34.21 17.56 -32.70
N ILE A 202 33.32 17.19 -31.78
CA ILE A 202 33.12 15.83 -31.29
C ILE A 202 31.90 15.27 -32.03
N PRO A 203 32.04 14.17 -32.78
CA PRO A 203 30.91 13.58 -33.50
C PRO A 203 29.89 12.95 -32.53
N SER A 204 28.63 12.85 -32.99
CA SER A 204 27.65 11.97 -32.35
C SER A 204 28.12 10.52 -32.39
N GLY A 205 27.78 9.73 -31.38
CA GLY A 205 28.22 8.34 -31.25
C GLY A 205 29.62 8.18 -30.67
N THR A 206 30.21 9.23 -30.11
CA THR A 206 31.48 9.13 -29.36
C THR A 206 31.22 8.35 -28.07
N ALA A 207 31.93 7.24 -27.87
CA ALA A 207 31.76 6.35 -26.72
C ALA A 207 32.64 6.75 -25.53
N VAL A 208 32.05 6.73 -24.33
CA VAL A 208 32.74 6.95 -23.05
C VAL A 208 32.29 5.90 -22.05
N ASP A 209 33.26 5.25 -21.41
CA ASP A 209 33.05 4.13 -20.50
C ASP A 209 33.36 4.50 -19.04
N ASP A 210 32.68 3.84 -18.12
CA ASP A 210 33.02 3.85 -16.70
C ASP A 210 34.07 2.78 -16.36
N ALA A 211 34.49 2.71 -15.08
CA ALA A 211 35.43 1.71 -14.58
C ALA A 211 34.92 0.25 -14.67
N ALA A 212 33.60 0.05 -14.58
CA ALA A 212 32.93 -1.24 -14.48
C ALA A 212 32.48 -1.83 -15.83
N GLY A 213 32.56 -1.06 -16.92
CA GLY A 213 32.20 -1.47 -18.29
C GLY A 213 30.86 -0.92 -18.79
N ALA A 214 30.22 0.03 -18.09
CA ALA A 214 29.05 0.74 -18.57
C ALA A 214 29.45 1.76 -19.65
N ARG A 215 28.81 1.67 -20.82
CA ARG A 215 29.16 2.40 -22.04
C ARG A 215 28.07 3.37 -22.46
N TYR A 216 28.44 4.62 -22.72
CA TYR A 216 27.54 5.71 -23.12
C TYR A 216 28.01 6.37 -24.42
N LEU A 217 27.05 6.70 -25.29
CA LEU A 217 27.27 7.27 -26.62
C LEU A 217 26.67 8.66 -26.72
N THR A 218 27.41 9.66 -27.23
CA THR A 218 26.88 11.01 -27.45
C THR A 218 25.71 11.01 -28.44
N ILE A 219 24.59 11.67 -28.11
CA ILE A 219 23.38 11.64 -28.96
C ILE A 219 23.44 12.65 -30.13
N ALA A 220 24.27 13.67 -30.00
CA ALA A 220 24.41 14.75 -30.95
C ALA A 220 25.89 15.15 -31.10
N PRO A 221 26.29 15.73 -32.23
CA PRO A 221 27.62 16.30 -32.36
C PRO A 221 27.75 17.53 -31.45
N LEU A 222 28.90 17.67 -30.82
CA LEU A 222 29.26 18.81 -29.97
C LEU A 222 30.38 19.59 -30.63
N THR A 223 30.26 20.91 -30.72
CA THR A 223 31.35 21.77 -31.19
C THR A 223 31.74 22.73 -30.09
N LEU A 224 33.02 22.71 -29.71
CA LEU A 224 33.63 23.72 -28.83
C LEU A 224 34.18 24.84 -29.72
N GLU A 225 33.64 26.05 -29.55
CA GLU A 225 34.12 27.22 -30.28
C GLU A 225 35.49 27.71 -29.74
N PRO A 226 36.25 28.50 -30.51
CA PRO A 226 37.51 29.07 -30.04
C PRO A 226 37.32 29.86 -28.74
N GLY A 227 38.07 29.52 -27.70
CA GLY A 227 38.00 30.17 -26.37
C GLY A 227 37.00 29.55 -25.39
N GLU A 228 36.21 28.56 -25.81
CA GLU A 228 35.37 27.75 -24.92
C GLU A 228 36.21 26.65 -24.27
N ASN A 229 36.27 26.65 -22.92
CA ASN A 229 37.11 25.72 -22.15
C ASN A 229 36.47 24.34 -21.99
N ASP A 230 35.15 24.29 -21.93
CA ASP A 230 34.39 23.05 -21.80
C ASP A 230 32.97 23.22 -22.32
N ARG A 231 32.35 22.10 -22.68
CA ARG A 231 30.95 22.08 -23.12
C ARG A 231 30.31 20.73 -22.81
N GLU A 232 29.02 20.74 -22.54
CA GLU A 232 28.23 19.53 -22.26
C GLU A 232 27.41 19.07 -23.47
N VAL A 233 27.26 17.76 -23.61
CA VAL A 233 26.36 17.09 -24.57
C VAL A 233 25.70 15.90 -23.89
N ASP A 234 24.45 15.63 -24.23
CA ASP A 234 23.77 14.44 -23.75
C ASP A 234 24.35 13.17 -24.39
N ALA A 235 24.35 12.10 -23.61
CA ALA A 235 24.75 10.77 -24.01
C ALA A 235 23.74 9.74 -23.48
N VAL A 236 23.62 8.64 -24.20
CA VAL A 236 22.69 7.55 -23.90
C VAL A 236 23.45 6.24 -23.73
N GLY A 237 23.01 5.39 -22.81
CA GLY A 237 23.56 4.04 -22.67
C GLY A 237 23.49 3.25 -23.98
N GLU A 238 24.49 2.41 -24.24
CA GLU A 238 24.55 1.61 -25.47
C GLU A 238 23.37 0.64 -25.62
N ALA A 239 22.87 0.11 -24.50
CA ALA A 239 21.77 -0.84 -24.41
C ALA A 239 20.73 -0.44 -23.34
N ASP A 240 19.54 -1.05 -23.39
CA ASP A 240 18.40 -0.72 -22.49
C ASP A 240 18.68 -1.15 -21.03
N ASP A 241 19.55 -2.14 -20.84
CA ASP A 241 20.03 -2.65 -19.57
C ASP A 241 21.36 -2.02 -19.11
N THR A 242 21.87 -1.01 -19.85
CA THR A 242 23.09 -0.28 -19.43
C THR A 242 22.93 0.24 -18.01
N THR A 243 23.96 -0.01 -17.18
CA THR A 243 23.97 0.35 -15.78
C THR A 243 23.91 1.86 -15.59
N VAL A 244 23.10 2.31 -14.63
CA VAL A 244 23.05 3.71 -14.23
C VAL A 244 24.33 4.04 -13.46
N VAL A 245 25.07 5.03 -13.94
CA VAL A 245 26.38 5.40 -13.39
C VAL A 245 26.30 6.67 -12.54
N GLU A 246 27.09 6.73 -11.48
CA GLU A 246 27.20 7.89 -10.60
C GLU A 246 27.99 9.05 -11.25
N ALA A 247 27.92 10.24 -10.67
CA ALA A 247 28.69 11.39 -11.15
C ALA A 247 30.21 11.10 -11.16
N ASN A 248 30.90 11.61 -12.18
CA ASN A 248 32.35 11.56 -12.39
C ASN A 248 32.93 10.13 -12.55
N THR A 249 32.15 9.20 -13.08
CA THR A 249 32.58 7.82 -13.33
C THR A 249 32.90 7.54 -14.81
N LEU A 250 32.25 8.25 -15.75
CA LEU A 250 32.47 8.13 -17.19
C LEU A 250 33.70 8.93 -17.62
N ILE A 251 34.87 8.33 -17.47
CA ILE A 251 36.17 9.01 -17.69
C ILE A 251 37.02 8.38 -18.79
N ARG A 252 36.58 7.29 -19.42
CA ARG A 252 37.37 6.53 -20.40
C ARG A 252 36.79 6.68 -21.80
N PRO A 253 37.20 7.70 -22.59
CA PRO A 253 36.79 7.80 -23.99
C PRO A 253 37.49 6.72 -24.81
N GLU A 254 36.72 6.00 -25.64
CA GLU A 254 37.27 4.97 -26.54
C GLU A 254 38.04 5.60 -27.71
N THR A 255 37.51 6.70 -28.23
CA THR A 255 38.16 7.49 -29.29
C THR A 255 38.66 8.80 -28.71
N LEU A 256 39.98 9.01 -28.76
CA LEU A 256 40.59 10.28 -28.38
C LEU A 256 40.30 11.34 -29.45
N VAL A 257 39.52 12.36 -29.08
CA VAL A 257 39.26 13.52 -29.92
C VAL A 257 40.40 14.52 -29.75
N ALA A 258 41.05 14.92 -30.85
CA ALA A 258 42.15 15.88 -30.81
C ALA A 258 41.70 17.20 -30.17
N GLY A 259 42.52 17.75 -29.27
CA GLY A 259 42.24 19.00 -28.56
C GLY A 259 41.36 18.86 -27.31
N ILE A 260 40.89 17.66 -26.96
CA ILE A 260 40.20 17.38 -25.70
C ILE A 260 41.19 16.79 -24.69
N ALA A 261 41.25 17.37 -23.49
CA ALA A 261 42.09 16.87 -22.39
C ALA A 261 41.39 15.78 -21.56
N ARG A 262 40.10 15.96 -21.28
CA ARG A 262 39.32 15.00 -20.47
C ARG A 262 37.85 15.05 -20.80
N VAL A 263 37.18 13.95 -20.50
CA VAL A 263 35.73 13.81 -20.49
C VAL A 263 35.28 13.31 -19.13
N GLY A 264 34.12 13.76 -18.68
CA GLY A 264 33.51 13.34 -17.44
C GLY A 264 32.00 13.54 -17.47
N ASN A 265 31.27 12.93 -16.54
CA ASN A 265 29.86 13.20 -16.33
C ASN A 265 29.65 13.96 -15.00
N PRO A 266 29.40 15.28 -15.01
CA PRO A 266 29.26 16.05 -13.77
C PRO A 266 28.06 15.63 -12.90
N ARG A 267 27.07 14.96 -13.51
CA ARG A 267 25.86 14.44 -12.84
C ARG A 267 25.75 12.94 -13.08
N ALA A 268 25.08 12.25 -12.15
CA ALA A 268 24.73 10.84 -12.33
C ALA A 268 23.80 10.65 -13.54
N ALA A 269 23.89 9.48 -14.16
CA ALA A 269 22.95 9.07 -15.19
C ALA A 269 21.57 8.84 -14.57
N ARG A 270 20.52 8.90 -15.39
CA ARG A 270 19.14 8.63 -14.96
C ARG A 270 18.38 7.84 -16.02
N LYS A 271 17.49 6.95 -15.60
CA LYS A 271 16.48 6.34 -16.47
C LYS A 271 15.21 7.16 -16.44
N LEU A 272 14.62 7.42 -17.61
CA LEU A 272 13.36 8.15 -17.74
C LEU A 272 12.14 7.25 -17.50
N SER A 273 12.26 5.95 -17.77
CA SER A 273 11.23 4.98 -17.45
C SER A 273 11.82 3.59 -17.21
N GLU A 274 11.22 2.89 -16.25
CA GLU A 274 11.48 1.48 -15.95
C GLU A 274 10.76 0.58 -16.97
N PRO A 275 11.21 -0.67 -17.16
CA PRO A 275 10.51 -1.61 -18.02
C PRO A 275 9.10 -1.86 -17.47
N GLU A 276 8.13 -1.99 -18.38
CA GLU A 276 6.75 -2.31 -18.00
C GLU A 276 6.69 -3.65 -17.27
N SER A 277 6.07 -3.67 -16.09
CA SER A 277 5.92 -4.88 -15.29
C SER A 277 4.83 -5.80 -15.84
N ASP A 278 4.86 -7.08 -15.47
CA ASP A 278 3.85 -8.05 -15.90
C ASP A 278 2.42 -7.63 -15.54
N GLU A 279 2.24 -7.01 -14.38
CA GLU A 279 0.93 -6.53 -13.95
C GLU A 279 0.47 -5.31 -14.76
N GLN A 280 1.39 -4.40 -15.11
CA GLN A 280 1.07 -3.28 -16.01
C GLN A 280 0.69 -3.79 -17.40
N LEU A 281 1.45 -4.75 -17.94
CA LEU A 281 1.21 -5.36 -19.22
C LEU A 281 -0.13 -6.11 -19.27
N ARG A 282 -0.47 -6.91 -18.24
CA ARG A 282 -1.77 -7.58 -18.13
C ARG A 282 -2.92 -6.59 -18.17
N ARG A 283 -2.84 -5.50 -17.39
CA ARG A 283 -3.88 -4.46 -17.39
C ARG A 283 -4.04 -3.84 -18.77
N ARG A 284 -2.94 -3.50 -19.44
CA ARG A 284 -2.98 -2.94 -20.80
C ARG A 284 -3.54 -3.94 -21.81
N ALA A 285 -3.19 -5.22 -21.73
CA ALA A 285 -3.71 -6.26 -22.59
C ALA A 285 -5.22 -6.51 -22.39
N ARG A 286 -5.72 -6.53 -21.14
CA ARG A 286 -7.17 -6.60 -20.88
C ARG A 286 -7.92 -5.40 -21.46
N ASN A 287 -7.37 -4.20 -21.27
CA ASN A 287 -7.95 -2.99 -21.85
C ASN A 287 -7.95 -3.03 -23.38
N ALA A 288 -6.88 -3.55 -24.00
CA ALA A 288 -6.79 -3.71 -25.45
C ALA A 288 -7.81 -4.73 -25.97
N MET A 289 -8.05 -5.85 -25.27
CA MET A 289 -9.13 -6.78 -25.62
C MET A 289 -10.50 -6.11 -25.56
N GLY A 290 -10.76 -5.31 -24.53
CA GLY A 290 -11.99 -4.52 -24.42
C GLY A 290 -12.16 -3.46 -25.52
N ALA A 291 -11.05 -2.85 -25.95
CA ALA A 291 -11.03 -1.81 -26.98
C ALA A 291 -10.97 -2.34 -28.43
N ALA A 292 -10.52 -3.57 -28.64
CA ALA A 292 -10.49 -4.24 -29.95
C ALA A 292 -11.88 -4.68 -30.41
N GLY A 293 -12.80 -4.89 -29.46
CA GLY A 293 -14.22 -4.99 -29.76
C GLY A 293 -14.71 -3.68 -30.36
N ARG A 294 -15.39 -3.73 -31.51
CA ARG A 294 -16.25 -2.64 -32.00
C ARG A 294 -17.69 -3.09 -31.84
N GLY A 295 -18.61 -2.15 -31.67
CA GLY A 295 -20.03 -2.48 -31.71
C GLY A 295 -20.65 -3.04 -30.43
N THR A 296 -19.91 -3.12 -29.31
CA THR A 296 -20.46 -3.48 -28.00
C THR A 296 -20.54 -2.26 -27.06
N LEU A 297 -21.35 -2.36 -26.00
CA LEU A 297 -21.46 -1.29 -24.99
C LEU A 297 -20.14 -1.10 -24.25
N GLU A 298 -19.46 -2.19 -23.92
CA GLU A 298 -18.17 -2.20 -23.27
C GLU A 298 -17.11 -1.55 -24.16
N ALA A 299 -17.11 -1.84 -25.46
CA ALA A 299 -16.20 -1.22 -26.42
C ALA A 299 -16.35 0.31 -26.45
N LEU A 300 -17.60 0.80 -26.49
CA LEU A 300 -17.88 2.23 -26.40
C LEU A 300 -17.38 2.82 -25.08
N GLN A 301 -17.64 2.14 -23.95
CA GLN A 301 -17.19 2.61 -22.64
C GLN A 301 -15.66 2.66 -22.54
N PHE A 302 -14.96 1.60 -22.94
CA PHE A 302 -13.49 1.53 -22.91
C PHE A 302 -12.84 2.52 -23.87
N ALA A 303 -13.37 2.64 -25.09
CA ALA A 303 -12.81 3.52 -26.11
C ALA A 303 -12.91 5.00 -25.72
N LEU A 304 -13.95 5.38 -24.98
CA LEU A 304 -14.15 6.73 -24.47
C LEU A 304 -13.36 6.97 -23.19
N ALA A 305 -13.33 6.00 -22.26
CA ALA A 305 -12.53 6.10 -21.03
C ALA A 305 -11.01 6.21 -21.28
N ALA A 306 -10.53 5.76 -22.46
CA ALA A 306 -9.15 5.90 -22.87
C ALA A 306 -8.77 7.31 -23.37
N MET A 307 -9.75 8.20 -23.59
CA MET A 307 -9.51 9.55 -24.08
C MET A 307 -9.12 10.51 -22.95
N PRO A 308 -8.09 11.37 -23.11
CA PRO A 308 -7.69 12.32 -22.07
C PRO A 308 -8.78 13.36 -21.75
N GLU A 309 -9.68 13.64 -22.69
CA GLU A 309 -10.80 14.57 -22.50
C GLU A 309 -11.94 13.99 -21.67
N VAL A 310 -11.95 12.68 -21.44
CA VAL A 310 -13.04 11.96 -20.79
C VAL A 310 -12.61 11.50 -19.41
N ARG A 311 -13.33 11.95 -18.38
CA ARG A 311 -13.10 11.54 -17.00
C ARG A 311 -13.83 10.24 -16.66
N SER A 312 -15.10 10.12 -17.08
CA SER A 312 -15.92 8.94 -16.84
C SER A 312 -17.08 8.87 -17.82
N VAL A 313 -17.59 7.66 -18.07
CA VAL A 313 -18.69 7.41 -19.00
C VAL A 313 -19.67 6.42 -18.40
N ARG A 314 -20.96 6.76 -18.46
CA ARG A 314 -22.06 5.83 -18.22
C ARG A 314 -22.71 5.49 -19.56
N VAL A 315 -22.97 4.20 -19.76
CA VAL A 315 -23.64 3.68 -20.95
C VAL A 315 -24.99 3.12 -20.53
N GLN A 316 -26.04 3.49 -21.26
CA GLN A 316 -27.38 2.93 -21.11
C GLN A 316 -27.88 2.43 -22.46
N GLU A 317 -28.19 1.14 -22.54
CA GLU A 317 -28.85 0.56 -23.71
C GLU A 317 -30.36 0.78 -23.63
N GLN A 318 -30.98 1.02 -24.78
CA GLN A 318 -32.44 1.20 -24.91
C GLN A 318 -32.96 2.26 -23.91
N PRO A 319 -32.43 3.49 -23.95
CA PRO A 319 -33.06 4.58 -23.21
C PRO A 319 -34.53 4.66 -23.65
N ASP A 320 -35.43 4.82 -22.70
CA ASP A 320 -36.88 4.86 -22.91
C ASP A 320 -37.49 3.59 -23.54
N GLY A 321 -36.78 2.46 -23.47
CA GLY A 321 -37.24 1.17 -23.99
C GLY A 321 -37.22 1.05 -25.51
N LEU A 322 -36.53 1.95 -26.22
CA LEU A 322 -36.43 1.96 -27.67
C LEU A 322 -35.25 1.08 -28.15
N PRO A 323 -35.49 -0.03 -28.88
CA PRO A 323 -34.44 -0.83 -29.48
C PRO A 323 -33.59 -0.01 -30.46
N GLY A 324 -32.29 -0.29 -30.52
CA GLY A 324 -31.38 0.36 -31.46
C GLY A 324 -30.89 1.75 -31.05
N THR A 325 -31.18 2.19 -29.83
CA THR A 325 -30.66 3.46 -29.27
C THR A 325 -29.77 3.20 -28.06
N VAL A 326 -28.70 3.97 -27.93
CA VAL A 326 -27.79 3.96 -26.76
C VAL A 326 -27.63 5.38 -26.26
N ARG A 327 -27.74 5.60 -24.96
CA ARG A 327 -27.43 6.87 -24.30
C ARG A 327 -26.07 6.80 -23.61
N LEU A 328 -25.23 7.79 -23.86
CA LEU A 328 -23.94 7.96 -23.21
C LEU A 328 -23.95 9.27 -22.41
N ASP A 329 -23.84 9.17 -21.08
CA ASP A 329 -23.63 10.33 -20.23
C ASP A 329 -22.12 10.41 -19.94
N ILE A 330 -21.47 11.44 -20.46
CA ILE A 330 -20.01 11.57 -20.48
C ILE A 330 -19.61 12.73 -19.58
N ALA A 331 -18.77 12.46 -18.59
CA ALA A 331 -18.16 13.50 -17.79
C ALA A 331 -16.88 13.98 -18.47
N LEU A 332 -16.92 15.17 -19.08
CA LEU A 332 -15.77 15.74 -19.75
C LEU A 332 -14.84 16.48 -18.77
N THR A 333 -13.54 16.40 -19.02
CA THR A 333 -12.52 17.22 -18.35
C THR A 333 -12.49 18.64 -18.94
N ASP A 334 -12.66 18.74 -20.26
CA ASP A 334 -12.77 19.99 -21.02
C ASP A 334 -14.09 20.00 -21.81
N THR A 335 -14.93 21.01 -21.58
CA THR A 335 -16.23 21.17 -22.25
C THR A 335 -16.15 21.96 -23.57
N GLY A 336 -14.93 22.32 -23.99
CA GLY A 336 -14.62 23.00 -25.25
C GLY A 336 -15.11 22.26 -26.50
N ALA A 337 -15.35 23.02 -27.56
CA ALA A 337 -15.92 22.49 -28.80
C ALA A 337 -15.02 21.44 -29.49
N GLU A 338 -13.69 21.62 -29.43
CA GLU A 338 -12.75 20.68 -30.03
C GLU A 338 -12.71 19.33 -29.28
N ALA A 339 -12.73 19.36 -27.95
CA ALA A 339 -12.82 18.15 -27.13
C ALA A 339 -14.09 17.37 -27.47
N ARG A 340 -15.24 18.07 -27.55
CA ARG A 340 -16.52 17.46 -27.96
C ARG A 340 -16.47 16.85 -29.36
N ALA A 341 -15.81 17.52 -30.32
CA ALA A 341 -15.65 16.99 -31.68
C ALA A 341 -14.80 15.71 -31.70
N ARG A 342 -13.74 15.63 -30.90
CA ARG A 342 -12.92 14.41 -30.77
C ARG A 342 -13.69 13.26 -30.13
N VAL A 343 -14.46 13.54 -29.07
CA VAL A 343 -15.34 12.55 -28.44
C VAL A 343 -16.38 12.02 -29.43
N GLN A 344 -17.04 12.91 -30.17
CA GLN A 344 -18.00 12.52 -31.22
C GLN A 344 -17.35 11.62 -32.28
N ALA A 345 -16.19 12.01 -32.81
CA ALA A 345 -15.47 11.21 -33.81
C ALA A 345 -15.09 9.82 -33.27
N ARG A 346 -14.74 9.71 -31.98
CA ARG A 346 -14.43 8.44 -31.33
C ARG A 346 -15.67 7.55 -31.17
N ILE A 347 -16.81 8.13 -30.79
CA ILE A 347 -18.09 7.42 -30.75
C ILE A 347 -18.42 6.85 -32.14
N ASP A 348 -18.25 7.65 -33.20
CA ASP A 348 -18.58 7.25 -34.56
C ASP A 348 -17.67 6.13 -35.11
N ASP A 349 -16.40 6.07 -34.70
CA ASP A 349 -15.47 4.99 -35.08
C ASP A 349 -15.77 3.64 -34.41
N VAL A 350 -16.33 3.68 -33.20
CA VAL A 350 -16.51 2.49 -32.34
C VAL A 350 -17.94 1.95 -32.41
N ARG A 351 -18.94 2.82 -32.63
CA ARG A 351 -20.34 2.42 -32.67
C ARG A 351 -20.61 1.42 -33.80
N PRO A 352 -21.52 0.46 -33.59
CA PRO A 352 -21.94 -0.43 -34.67
C PRO A 352 -22.84 0.34 -35.66
N ALA A 353 -22.80 -0.09 -36.93
CA ALA A 353 -23.69 0.46 -37.94
C ALA A 353 -25.17 0.22 -37.56
N GLY A 354 -26.01 1.24 -37.73
CA GLY A 354 -27.45 1.15 -37.46
C GLY A 354 -27.88 1.46 -36.02
N ILE A 355 -26.96 1.63 -35.07
CA ILE A 355 -27.29 2.06 -33.70
C ILE A 355 -27.21 3.58 -33.58
N ARG A 356 -28.26 4.19 -33.03
CA ARG A 356 -28.31 5.61 -32.73
C ARG A 356 -27.72 5.87 -31.36
N VAL A 357 -26.53 6.47 -31.32
CA VAL A 357 -25.90 6.92 -30.08
C VAL A 357 -26.31 8.36 -29.80
N GLN A 358 -26.91 8.59 -28.65
CA GLN A 358 -27.20 9.91 -28.10
C GLN A 358 -26.24 10.16 -26.95
N TRP A 359 -25.54 11.29 -26.92
CA TRP A 359 -24.65 11.59 -25.81
C TRP A 359 -24.76 13.04 -25.36
N GLY A 360 -24.49 13.26 -24.08
CA GLY A 360 -24.50 14.57 -23.45
C GLY A 360 -23.41 14.67 -22.38
N ASP A 361 -23.12 15.91 -21.98
CA ASP A 361 -22.26 16.18 -20.83
C ASP A 361 -23.04 15.89 -19.56
N ALA A 362 -22.43 15.14 -18.64
CA ALA A 362 -23.07 14.82 -17.36
C ALA A 362 -23.24 16.10 -16.53
N ALA A 363 -24.47 16.36 -16.07
CA ALA A 363 -24.75 17.50 -15.21
C ALA A 363 -23.96 17.40 -13.90
N ARG A 364 -23.53 18.54 -13.35
CA ARG A 364 -22.76 18.55 -12.10
C ARG A 364 -23.71 18.71 -10.91
N ARG A 365 -23.55 17.84 -9.92
CA ARG A 365 -24.26 17.93 -8.66
C ARG A 365 -23.28 18.31 -7.55
N SER A 366 -23.54 19.40 -6.87
CA SER A 366 -22.70 19.89 -5.78
C SER A 366 -22.79 18.96 -4.58
N VAL A 367 -21.63 18.58 -4.06
CA VAL A 367 -21.48 17.81 -2.84
C VAL A 367 -20.65 18.61 -1.87
N ILE A 368 -21.12 18.70 -0.63
CA ILE A 368 -20.38 19.29 0.50
C ILE A 368 -20.20 18.18 1.54
N LEU A 369 -18.97 18.06 2.04
CA LEU A 369 -18.63 17.09 3.08
C LEU A 369 -18.30 17.82 4.37
N ALA A 370 -18.96 17.47 5.47
CA ALA A 370 -18.60 17.93 6.80
C ALA A 370 -17.91 16.79 7.57
N VAL A 371 -16.70 17.04 8.05
CA VAL A 371 -15.84 16.03 8.67
C VAL A 371 -15.56 16.43 10.12
N THR A 372 -15.79 15.48 11.03
CA THR A 372 -15.41 15.58 12.44
C THR A 372 -14.37 14.50 12.73
N LEU A 373 -13.23 14.90 13.28
CA LEU A 373 -12.11 13.99 13.56
C LEU A 373 -11.92 13.82 15.07
N ARG A 374 -11.63 12.58 15.47
CA ARG A 374 -11.06 12.24 16.76
C ARG A 374 -9.64 11.72 16.54
N LEU A 375 -8.68 12.36 17.18
CA LEU A 375 -7.25 12.09 17.00
C LEU A 375 -6.67 11.37 18.21
N ALA A 376 -5.62 10.60 17.98
CA ALA A 376 -4.85 9.95 19.05
C ALA A 376 -4.09 10.99 19.90
N GLY A 377 -3.88 10.69 21.18
CA GLY A 377 -3.13 11.54 22.10
C GLY A 377 -3.95 12.68 22.70
N SER A 378 -3.28 13.74 23.14
CA SER A 378 -3.85 14.89 23.87
C SER A 378 -3.79 16.22 23.13
N SER A 379 -2.87 16.36 22.18
CA SER A 379 -2.77 17.52 21.29
C SER A 379 -2.00 17.19 20.00
N LEU A 380 -2.20 18.00 18.98
CA LEU A 380 -1.44 17.96 17.73
C LEU A 380 -1.03 19.39 17.38
N ASP A 381 0.21 19.57 16.96
CA ASP A 381 0.71 20.87 16.51
C ASP A 381 -0.16 21.43 15.36
N PRO A 382 -0.49 22.75 15.33
CA PRO A 382 -1.36 23.32 14.32
C PRO A 382 -0.91 23.08 12.88
N ALA A 383 0.41 23.08 12.60
CA ALA A 383 0.92 22.81 11.25
C ALA A 383 0.73 21.33 10.87
N ALA A 384 0.93 20.42 11.82
CA ALA A 384 0.68 18.99 11.63
C ALA A 384 -0.82 18.68 11.45
N LEU A 385 -1.70 19.38 12.17
CA LEU A 385 -3.15 19.27 12.01
C LEU A 385 -3.61 19.77 10.64
N ALA A 386 -3.10 20.91 10.19
CA ALA A 386 -3.41 21.45 8.86
C ALA A 386 -2.94 20.51 7.74
N ALA A 387 -1.75 19.92 7.87
CA ALA A 387 -1.24 18.93 6.91
C ALA A 387 -2.10 17.66 6.88
N LEU A 388 -2.54 17.17 8.04
CA LEU A 388 -3.45 16.02 8.14
C LEU A 388 -4.80 16.31 7.47
N GLN A 389 -5.41 17.47 7.78
CA GLN A 389 -6.68 17.89 7.18
C GLN A 389 -6.56 18.02 5.65
N ALA A 390 -5.48 18.63 5.15
CA ALA A 390 -5.22 18.75 3.72
C ALA A 390 -5.03 17.39 3.04
N GLY A 391 -4.37 16.43 3.70
CA GLY A 391 -4.22 15.06 3.21
C GLY A 391 -5.55 14.32 3.11
N ILE A 392 -6.38 14.41 4.15
CA ILE A 392 -7.72 13.82 4.16
C ILE A 392 -8.61 14.48 3.10
N GLU A 393 -8.58 15.81 3.00
CA GLU A 393 -9.31 16.55 1.98
C GLU A 393 -8.91 16.11 0.56
N GLY A 394 -7.61 15.96 0.31
CA GLY A 394 -7.08 15.45 -0.96
C GLY A 394 -7.59 14.04 -1.28
N ALA A 395 -7.58 13.13 -0.31
CA ALA A 395 -8.08 11.77 -0.47
C ALA A 395 -9.59 11.71 -0.75
N LEU A 396 -10.39 12.50 -0.01
CA LEU A 396 -11.83 12.61 -0.22
C LEU A 396 -12.14 13.22 -1.58
N ARG A 397 -11.43 14.28 -1.99
CA ARG A 397 -11.57 14.91 -3.31
C ARG A 397 -11.23 13.94 -4.44
N ALA A 398 -10.13 13.20 -4.31
CA ALA A 398 -9.74 12.18 -5.29
C ALA A 398 -10.83 11.09 -5.43
N HIS A 399 -11.42 10.65 -4.31
CA HIS A 399 -12.49 9.65 -4.35
C HIS A 399 -13.77 10.18 -5.02
N VAL A 400 -14.24 11.37 -4.64
CA VAL A 400 -15.45 11.97 -5.22
C VAL A 400 -15.26 12.25 -6.72
N THR A 401 -14.09 12.74 -7.13
CA THR A 401 -13.78 13.02 -8.54
C THR A 401 -13.67 11.76 -9.41
N ALA A 402 -13.30 10.62 -8.82
CA ALA A 402 -13.25 9.33 -9.51
C ALA A 402 -14.63 8.68 -9.74
N LEU A 403 -15.70 9.21 -9.14
CA LEU A 403 -17.05 8.67 -9.31
C LEU A 403 -17.59 8.94 -10.73
N GLY A 404 -18.13 7.89 -11.34
CA GLY A 404 -18.83 7.98 -12.62
C GLY A 404 -20.24 8.57 -12.52
N PRO A 405 -20.88 8.88 -13.66
CA PRO A 405 -22.23 9.42 -13.68
C PRO A 405 -23.25 8.46 -13.04
N GLY A 406 -24.08 9.00 -12.13
CA GLY A 406 -25.07 8.26 -11.36
C GLY A 406 -24.50 7.17 -10.43
N ALA A 407 -23.24 7.30 -10.03
CA ALA A 407 -22.66 6.49 -8.98
C ALA A 407 -23.23 6.83 -7.59
N GLU A 408 -23.02 5.94 -6.64
CA GLU A 408 -23.48 6.10 -5.27
C GLU A 408 -22.31 6.50 -4.35
N LEU A 409 -22.46 7.62 -3.64
CA LEU A 409 -21.49 8.11 -2.67
C LEU A 409 -21.88 7.62 -1.27
N ARG A 410 -21.10 6.72 -0.68
CA ARG A 410 -21.40 6.11 0.63
C ARG A 410 -20.52 6.68 1.74
N ARG A 411 -21.13 7.03 2.88
CA ARG A 411 -20.40 7.49 4.08
C ARG A 411 -19.33 6.50 4.55
N SER A 412 -19.61 5.21 4.50
CA SER A 412 -18.68 4.16 4.96
C SER A 412 -17.39 4.10 4.14
N GLN A 413 -17.44 4.44 2.85
CA GLN A 413 -16.25 4.50 1.99
C GLN A 413 -15.41 5.75 2.30
N LEU A 414 -16.06 6.89 2.50
CA LEU A 414 -15.38 8.13 2.91
C LEU A 414 -14.73 8.00 4.28
N LEU A 415 -15.42 7.36 5.23
CA LEU A 415 -14.93 7.13 6.59
C LEU A 415 -13.66 6.27 6.58
N ARG A 416 -13.62 5.24 5.72
CA ARG A 416 -12.42 4.42 5.53
C ARG A 416 -11.21 5.24 5.05
N LEU A 417 -11.42 6.20 4.16
CA LEU A 417 -10.35 7.07 3.66
C LEU A 417 -9.82 7.99 4.76
N ALA A 418 -10.70 8.53 5.62
CA ALA A 418 -10.29 9.33 6.76
C ALA A 418 -9.53 8.52 7.82
N LEU A 419 -9.95 7.28 8.09
CA LEU A 419 -9.31 6.36 9.04
C LEU A 419 -8.04 5.68 8.50
N ALA A 420 -7.66 5.94 7.25
CA ALA A 420 -6.43 5.37 6.68
C ALA A 420 -5.17 6.00 7.30
N ASP A 421 -5.27 7.22 7.85
CA ASP A 421 -4.18 7.85 8.59
C ASP A 421 -4.16 7.33 10.05
N PRO A 422 -3.03 6.78 10.52
CA PRO A 422 -2.94 6.17 11.86
C PRO A 422 -3.14 7.18 13.01
N ARG A 423 -3.08 8.49 12.75
CA ARG A 423 -3.32 9.53 13.75
C ARG A 423 -4.80 9.73 14.06
N VAL A 424 -5.70 9.24 13.19
CA VAL A 424 -7.15 9.36 13.34
C VAL A 424 -7.68 8.12 14.05
N THR A 425 -8.22 8.28 15.26
CA THR A 425 -8.80 7.18 16.06
C THR A 425 -10.26 6.95 15.73
N ASP A 426 -11.00 8.01 15.41
CA ASP A 426 -12.38 7.94 14.96
C ASP A 426 -12.70 9.12 14.02
N ALA A 427 -13.67 8.96 13.14
CA ALA A 427 -14.10 10.01 12.22
C ALA A 427 -15.60 9.91 11.96
N SER A 428 -16.25 11.07 11.83
CA SER A 428 -17.63 11.17 11.35
C SER A 428 -17.68 12.07 10.12
N ILE A 429 -18.36 11.61 9.08
CA ILE A 429 -18.52 12.36 7.83
C ILE A 429 -20.00 12.47 7.52
N ALA A 430 -20.49 13.69 7.34
CA ALA A 430 -21.82 13.97 6.84
C ALA A 430 -21.76 14.39 5.37
N ILE A 431 -22.63 13.80 4.55
CA ILE A 431 -22.77 14.12 3.13
C ILE A 431 -23.96 15.07 2.97
N ARG A 432 -23.74 16.21 2.32
CA ARG A 432 -24.78 17.17 1.94
C ARG A 432 -24.80 17.37 0.42
N GLY A 433 -26.00 17.47 -0.13
CA GLY A 433 -26.23 17.76 -1.55
C GLY A 433 -26.28 19.27 -1.84
N ASP A 434 -26.89 19.66 -2.96
CA ASP A 434 -26.93 21.04 -3.46
C ASP A 434 -27.60 22.06 -2.51
N ASP A 435 -28.50 21.60 -1.64
CA ASP A 435 -29.18 22.46 -0.67
C ASP A 435 -28.48 22.38 0.71
N PRO A 436 -27.87 23.47 1.20
CA PRO A 436 -27.23 23.52 2.52
C PRO A 436 -28.17 23.22 3.70
N SER A 437 -29.49 23.33 3.48
CA SER A 437 -30.54 23.06 4.46
C SER A 437 -31.08 21.63 4.40
N ALA A 438 -30.65 20.82 3.43
CA ALA A 438 -31.05 19.43 3.31
C ALA A 438 -30.50 18.58 4.49
N PRO A 439 -31.26 17.56 4.95
CA PRO A 439 -30.82 16.67 6.00
C PRO A 439 -29.58 15.87 5.58
N GLU A 440 -28.73 15.55 6.56
CA GLU A 440 -27.55 14.73 6.35
C GLU A 440 -27.96 13.31 5.95
N VAL A 441 -27.35 12.78 4.89
CA VAL A 441 -27.68 11.45 4.36
C VAL A 441 -26.49 10.51 4.50
N GLU A 442 -26.75 9.25 4.86
CA GLU A 442 -25.72 8.21 4.95
C GLU A 442 -25.18 7.76 3.58
N GLN A 443 -26.02 7.86 2.56
CA GLN A 443 -25.69 7.54 1.18
C GLN A 443 -26.35 8.56 0.23
N LEU A 444 -25.58 9.08 -0.71
CA LEU A 444 -26.08 9.97 -1.75
C LEU A 444 -26.01 9.26 -3.09
N THR A 445 -27.17 8.87 -3.62
CA THR A 445 -27.29 8.34 -4.98
C THR A 445 -27.41 9.50 -5.96
N LEU A 446 -26.47 9.59 -6.90
CA LEU A 446 -26.53 10.57 -7.98
C LEU A 446 -27.57 10.14 -9.03
N PRO A 447 -28.39 11.07 -9.56
CA PRO A 447 -29.13 10.84 -10.79
C PRO A 447 -28.23 10.31 -11.92
N ALA A 448 -28.79 9.49 -12.80
CA ALA A 448 -28.03 8.74 -13.81
C ALA A 448 -27.12 9.60 -14.69
N ASP A 449 -27.57 10.82 -14.99
CA ASP A 449 -26.94 11.81 -15.85
C ASP A 449 -26.11 12.84 -15.10
N THR A 450 -25.84 12.62 -13.80
CA THR A 450 -25.11 13.57 -12.95
C THR A 450 -23.80 13.00 -12.40
N VAL A 451 -22.78 13.85 -12.31
CA VAL A 451 -21.53 13.58 -11.62
C VAL A 451 -21.43 14.42 -10.35
N ALA A 452 -20.79 13.87 -9.32
CA ALA A 452 -20.49 14.63 -8.11
C ALA A 452 -19.40 15.68 -8.41
N ASP A 453 -19.66 16.89 -7.92
CA ASP A 453 -18.72 18.01 -7.92
C ASP A 453 -18.51 18.44 -6.47
N LEU A 454 -17.32 18.16 -5.93
CA LEU A 454 -17.01 18.45 -4.53
C LEU A 454 -16.71 19.94 -4.37
N GLN A 455 -17.69 20.69 -3.88
CA GLN A 455 -17.57 22.13 -3.67
C GLN A 455 -16.64 22.47 -2.50
N ALA A 456 -16.85 21.80 -1.36
CA ALA A 456 -16.08 22.07 -0.15
C ALA A 456 -16.03 20.84 0.78
N VAL A 457 -14.92 20.75 1.52
CA VAL A 457 -14.78 19.89 2.69
C VAL A 457 -14.60 20.80 3.89
N THR A 458 -15.48 20.71 4.88
CA THR A 458 -15.40 21.50 6.11
C THR A 458 -15.02 20.62 7.26
N PHE A 459 -14.07 21.06 8.08
CA PHE A 459 -13.63 20.34 9.26
C PHE A 459 -14.19 21.01 10.52
N ALA A 460 -14.88 20.25 11.35
CA ALA A 460 -15.20 20.66 12.72
C ALA A 460 -13.91 20.67 13.57
N PRO A 461 -13.87 21.41 14.69
CA PRO A 461 -12.75 21.35 15.63
C PRO A 461 -12.43 19.91 16.02
N ALA A 462 -11.17 19.50 15.85
CA ALA A 462 -10.75 18.13 16.15
C ALA A 462 -10.83 17.86 17.66
N SER A 463 -11.30 16.66 18.01
CA SER A 463 -11.29 16.16 19.38
C SER A 463 -10.13 15.19 19.59
N PHE A 464 -9.66 15.04 20.82
CA PHE A 464 -8.54 14.16 21.16
C PHE A 464 -9.03 13.03 22.07
N GLU A 465 -8.45 11.85 21.92
CA GLU A 465 -8.79 10.67 22.73
C GLU A 465 -8.54 10.92 24.22
N GLN A 466 -7.43 11.59 24.55
CA GLN A 466 -7.11 12.02 25.90
C GLN A 466 -7.67 13.43 26.11
N ALA A 467 -8.55 13.57 27.10
CA ALA A 467 -8.98 14.89 27.54
C ALA A 467 -7.75 15.71 27.95
N ALA A 468 -7.71 17.00 27.58
CA ALA A 468 -6.58 17.91 27.81
C ALA A 468 -6.20 18.14 29.30
N GLY A 469 -6.84 17.44 30.24
CA GLY A 469 -6.60 17.53 31.68
C GLY A 469 -5.65 16.49 32.29
N ASP A 470 -5.14 15.51 31.53
CA ASP A 470 -4.42 14.36 32.11
C ASP A 470 -3.00 14.12 31.57
N ALA A 471 -2.41 15.11 30.89
CA ALA A 471 -0.96 15.10 30.66
C ALA A 471 -0.24 15.48 31.98
N PRO A 472 0.79 14.74 32.44
CA PRO A 472 1.56 15.15 33.60
C PRO A 472 2.14 16.56 33.34
N PRO A 473 2.10 17.49 34.31
CA PRO A 473 2.53 18.86 34.08
C PRO A 473 3.98 18.85 33.59
N SER A 474 4.25 19.50 32.46
CA SER A 474 5.63 19.76 32.06
C SER A 474 6.26 20.64 33.14
N ARG A 475 7.51 20.35 33.51
CA ARG A 475 8.21 21.07 34.56
C ARG A 475 9.26 21.99 33.95
N ALA A 476 9.22 23.26 34.35
CA ALA A 476 10.32 24.19 34.15
C ALA A 476 11.03 24.41 35.48
N VAL A 477 12.35 24.51 35.47
CA VAL A 477 13.16 24.79 36.66
C VAL A 477 13.68 26.21 36.57
N ALA A 478 13.35 27.04 37.57
CA ALA A 478 13.81 28.42 37.68
C ALA A 478 14.92 28.52 38.73
N SER A 479 16.14 28.82 38.30
CA SER A 479 17.30 29.05 39.17
C SER A 479 17.65 30.53 39.19
N ALA A 480 18.05 31.08 40.33
CA ALA A 480 18.33 32.50 40.47
C ALA A 480 19.56 32.78 41.34
N VAL A 481 20.31 33.81 40.98
CA VAL A 481 21.37 34.41 41.80
C VAL A 481 20.88 35.79 42.22
N LEU A 482 20.75 36.01 43.52
CA LEU A 482 20.11 37.17 44.14
C LEU A 482 21.06 37.81 45.16
N PRO A 483 21.88 38.79 44.75
CA PRO A 483 22.74 39.52 45.66
C PRO A 483 21.91 40.51 46.50
N ILE A 484 22.09 40.49 47.83
CA ILE A 484 21.32 41.30 48.78
C ILE A 484 22.21 42.06 49.77
N LEU A 485 21.72 43.22 50.21
CA LEU A 485 22.25 44.01 51.32
C LEU A 485 21.32 43.83 52.52
N LEU A 486 21.82 43.34 53.64
CA LEU A 486 21.00 43.08 54.84
C LEU A 486 20.69 44.37 55.61
N ALA A 487 19.49 44.44 56.17
CA ALA A 487 19.13 45.47 57.15
C ALA A 487 19.82 45.22 58.51
N THR A 488 20.04 46.28 59.27
CA THR A 488 20.75 46.23 60.56
C THR A 488 20.06 45.28 61.54
N GLY A 489 20.78 44.25 61.99
CA GLY A 489 20.26 43.26 62.96
C GLY A 489 19.57 42.04 62.36
N VAL A 490 19.53 41.90 61.03
CA VAL A 490 18.98 40.72 60.33
C VAL A 490 20.09 39.77 59.91
N THR A 491 19.90 38.47 60.11
CA THR A 491 20.86 37.46 59.67
C THR A 491 20.61 37.02 58.21
N LEU A 492 21.66 36.60 57.50
CA LEU A 492 21.52 36.05 56.14
C LEU A 492 20.57 34.85 56.10
N ALA A 493 20.54 34.04 57.16
CA ALA A 493 19.65 32.88 57.25
C ALA A 493 18.17 33.28 57.29
N GLU A 494 17.82 34.33 58.04
CA GLU A 494 16.45 34.86 58.11
C GLU A 494 16.01 35.47 56.76
N ALA A 495 16.88 36.27 56.13
CA ALA A 495 16.60 36.85 54.82
C ALA A 495 16.43 35.76 53.74
N ARG A 496 17.32 34.76 53.72
CA ARG A 496 17.23 33.62 52.79
C ARG A 496 15.94 32.84 52.95
N GLY A 497 15.50 32.59 54.18
CA GLY A 497 14.24 31.89 54.45
C GLY A 497 13.02 32.64 53.91
N ALA A 498 12.98 33.97 54.10
CA ALA A 498 11.92 34.81 53.57
C ALA A 498 11.91 34.85 52.03
N ILE A 499 13.09 35.00 51.41
CA ILE A 499 13.25 35.02 49.95
C ILE A 499 12.78 33.70 49.33
N LEU A 500 13.24 32.55 49.84
CA LEU A 500 12.85 31.24 49.30
C LEU A 500 11.34 31.01 49.36
N LEU A 501 10.68 31.46 50.43
CA LEU A 501 9.23 31.34 50.56
C LEU A 501 8.50 32.22 49.55
N ALA A 502 8.95 33.46 49.37
CA ALA A 502 8.37 34.40 48.41
C ALA A 502 8.61 33.95 46.94
N VAL A 503 9.79 33.43 46.62
CA VAL A 503 10.10 32.86 45.29
C VAL A 503 9.15 31.71 44.97
N ASN A 504 9.01 30.73 45.88
CA ASN A 504 8.13 29.59 45.65
C ASN A 504 6.65 30.00 45.48
N ALA A 505 6.18 30.94 46.28
CA ALA A 505 4.82 31.48 46.15
C ALA A 505 4.62 32.19 44.80
N HIS A 506 5.61 32.95 44.34
CA HIS A 506 5.54 33.66 43.06
C HIS A 506 5.51 32.70 41.87
N LEU A 507 6.42 31.71 41.86
CA LEU A 507 6.51 30.71 40.79
C LEU A 507 5.21 29.90 40.64
N ALA A 508 4.55 29.57 41.76
CA ALA A 508 3.29 28.83 41.76
C ALA A 508 2.11 29.58 41.11
N THR A 509 2.21 30.90 40.95
CA THR A 509 1.14 31.74 40.35
C THR A 509 1.38 32.08 38.89
N ARG A 510 2.49 31.63 38.29
CA ARG A 510 2.83 31.98 36.90
C ARG A 510 1.96 31.19 35.92
N ALA A 511 1.44 31.89 34.91
CA ALA A 511 0.54 31.38 33.89
C ALA A 511 0.84 32.07 32.54
N PRO A 512 0.32 31.59 31.39
CA PRO A 512 0.60 32.19 30.09
C PRO A 512 0.31 33.70 29.99
N ASP A 513 -0.68 34.18 30.75
CA ASP A 513 -1.09 35.59 30.87
C ASP A 513 -0.26 36.39 31.90
N GLN A 514 0.54 35.70 32.73
CA GLN A 514 1.42 36.29 33.74
C GLN A 514 2.85 35.73 33.61
N PRO A 515 3.61 36.17 32.60
CA PRO A 515 4.94 35.63 32.35
C PRO A 515 5.90 35.89 33.52
N LEU A 516 6.86 34.99 33.70
CA LEU A 516 7.94 35.15 34.65
C LEU A 516 9.01 36.10 34.07
N THR A 517 9.29 37.16 34.81
CA THR A 517 10.35 38.16 34.54
C THR A 517 11.14 38.43 35.81
N LEU A 518 12.38 38.92 35.69
CA LEU A 518 13.17 39.32 36.87
C LEU A 518 12.45 40.42 37.66
N ASP A 519 11.83 41.39 36.99
CA ASP A 519 11.04 42.47 37.60
C ASP A 519 9.87 41.94 38.45
N SER A 520 9.13 40.96 37.91
CA SER A 520 8.02 40.34 38.65
C SER A 520 8.52 39.60 39.88
N LEU A 521 9.67 38.93 39.78
CA LEU A 521 10.28 38.19 40.88
C LEU A 521 10.82 39.16 41.95
N ALA A 522 11.57 40.18 41.54
CA ALA A 522 12.12 41.23 42.42
C ALA A 522 11.01 41.94 43.20
N THR A 523 9.87 42.21 42.54
CA THR A 523 8.69 42.78 43.19
C THR A 523 8.08 41.82 44.21
N ALA A 524 8.00 40.52 43.88
CA ALA A 524 7.41 39.52 44.75
C ALA A 524 8.25 39.23 45.99
N ILE A 525 9.58 39.28 45.90
CA ILE A 525 10.46 39.02 47.05
C ILE A 525 10.65 40.24 47.95
N ARG A 526 10.47 41.46 47.43
CA ARG A 526 10.78 42.73 48.10
C ARG A 526 10.34 42.78 49.57
N ASP A 527 11.31 42.97 50.47
CA ASP A 527 11.09 43.17 51.90
C ASP A 527 12.09 44.21 52.44
N ASP A 528 11.73 45.48 52.29
CA ASP A 528 12.55 46.64 52.67
C ASP A 528 12.89 46.67 54.18
N SER A 529 12.21 45.87 55.01
CA SER A 529 12.49 45.76 56.45
C SER A 529 13.65 44.82 56.77
N ARG A 530 14.00 43.92 55.83
CA ARG A 530 15.00 42.85 56.05
C ARG A 530 16.20 42.95 55.14
N TYR A 531 16.03 43.35 53.89
CA TYR A 531 17.13 43.44 52.92
C TYR A 531 16.79 44.35 51.74
N ALA A 532 17.81 44.77 51.00
CA ALA A 532 17.69 45.39 49.68
C ALA A 532 18.30 44.48 48.61
N LEU A 533 17.61 44.28 47.49
CA LEU A 533 18.08 43.46 46.37
C LEU A 533 18.90 44.30 45.38
N ALA A 534 20.11 43.87 45.05
CA ALA A 534 20.92 44.47 43.99
C ALA A 534 20.45 44.00 42.61
N ARG A 535 19.39 44.63 42.08
CA ARG A 535 18.73 44.22 40.82
C ARG A 535 19.66 44.15 39.60
N SER A 536 20.66 45.02 39.53
CA SER A 536 21.62 45.06 38.41
C SER A 536 22.54 43.83 38.35
N ALA A 537 22.73 43.13 39.46
CA ALA A 537 23.53 41.92 39.55
C ALA A 537 22.69 40.64 39.70
N ALA A 538 21.36 40.77 39.81
CA ALA A 538 20.46 39.64 39.92
C ALA A 538 20.23 38.97 38.56
N MET A 539 20.21 37.65 38.56
CA MET A 539 20.04 36.84 37.35
C MET A 539 19.05 35.72 37.61
N LEU A 540 18.14 35.50 36.66
CA LEU A 540 17.16 34.42 36.70
C LEU A 540 17.31 33.57 35.44
N THR A 541 17.45 32.26 35.60
CA THR A 541 17.55 31.31 34.49
C THR A 541 16.40 30.34 34.56
N VAL A 542 15.71 30.13 33.44
CA VAL A 542 14.61 29.17 33.31
C VAL A 542 15.03 28.08 32.33
N GLU A 543 14.97 26.84 32.79
CA GLU A 543 15.21 25.64 31.99
C GLU A 543 13.88 24.89 31.80
N SER A 544 13.49 24.65 30.55
CA SER A 544 12.33 23.83 30.19
C SER A 544 12.66 22.94 29.00
N GLY A 545 12.66 21.63 29.22
CA GLY A 545 13.08 20.65 28.21
C GLY A 545 14.50 20.90 27.73
N SER A 546 14.67 21.27 26.45
CA SER A 546 15.96 21.61 25.85
C SER A 546 16.18 23.12 25.68
N ARG A 547 15.31 23.96 26.25
CA ARG A 547 15.38 25.43 26.17
C ARG A 547 15.97 25.99 27.45
N PHE A 548 16.95 26.87 27.29
CA PHE A 548 17.56 27.65 28.35
C PHE A 548 17.32 29.14 28.07
N LEU A 549 16.75 29.86 29.03
CA LEU A 549 16.49 31.28 28.91
C LEU A 549 17.04 32.02 30.13
N GLN A 550 17.91 33.00 29.89
CA GLN A 550 18.40 33.92 30.92
C GLN A 550 17.57 35.20 30.89
N LEU A 551 17.08 35.59 32.06
CA LEU A 551 16.25 36.77 32.31
C LEU A 551 17.05 37.72 33.21
N THR A 552 17.20 38.96 32.75
CA THR A 552 17.88 40.05 33.48
C THR A 552 16.93 41.24 33.63
N ASP A 553 17.34 42.25 34.39
CA ASP A 553 16.48 43.40 34.70
C ASP A 553 15.96 44.08 33.42
N GLY A 554 14.64 44.15 33.25
CA GLY A 554 14.00 44.69 32.05
C GLY A 554 14.20 43.91 30.72
N VAL A 555 14.86 42.75 30.72
CA VAL A 555 15.15 41.97 29.51
C VAL A 555 14.76 40.50 29.65
N GLY A 556 13.91 40.06 28.72
CA GLY A 556 13.42 38.68 28.63
C GLY A 556 12.16 38.43 29.45
N ALA A 557 11.33 37.51 28.97
CA ALA A 557 10.16 37.02 29.68
C ALA A 557 9.93 35.54 29.36
N TYR A 558 9.53 34.76 30.36
CA TYR A 558 9.16 33.36 30.19
C TYR A 558 7.65 33.17 30.44
N PRO A 559 6.82 33.07 29.38
CA PRO A 559 5.42 32.67 29.52
C PRO A 559 5.33 31.14 29.63
N PRO A 560 4.96 30.56 30.79
CA PRO A 560 4.79 29.12 30.90
C PRO A 560 3.62 28.65 30.03
N ALA A 561 3.68 27.41 29.52
CA ALA A 561 2.53 26.82 28.83
C ALA A 561 1.35 26.58 29.79
N ALA A 562 0.13 26.45 29.26
CA ALA A 562 -1.10 26.34 30.08
C ALA A 562 -1.11 25.14 31.07
N ASN A 563 -0.27 24.13 30.84
CA ASN A 563 -0.09 22.94 31.68
C ASN A 563 1.33 22.79 32.25
N GLU A 564 2.17 23.84 32.20
CA GLU A 564 3.53 23.84 32.70
C GLU A 564 3.61 24.40 34.12
N ARG A 565 4.32 23.72 35.03
CA ARG A 565 4.62 24.23 36.38
C ARG A 565 6.08 24.64 36.48
N ILE A 566 6.32 25.81 37.05
CA ILE A 566 7.67 26.30 37.33
C ILE A 566 8.02 25.94 38.78
N GLU A 567 9.06 25.12 38.96
CA GLU A 567 9.60 24.75 40.26
C GLU A 567 10.89 25.55 40.52
N ALA A 568 11.15 25.92 41.77
CA ALA A 568 12.41 26.56 42.13
C ALA A 568 13.55 25.54 42.04
N GLY A 569 14.57 25.86 41.24
CA GLY A 569 15.84 25.15 41.20
C GLY A 569 16.79 25.69 42.27
N THR A 570 18.03 25.97 41.87
CA THR A 570 19.01 26.55 42.78
C THR A 570 18.76 28.05 42.93
N ILE A 571 18.41 28.49 44.15
CA ILE A 571 18.29 29.91 44.50
C ILE A 571 19.46 30.28 45.40
N GLU A 572 20.44 30.97 44.84
CA GLU A 572 21.62 31.49 45.52
C GLU A 572 21.32 32.90 46.01
N VAL A 573 21.36 33.08 47.33
CA VAL A 573 21.21 34.39 47.98
C VAL A 573 22.57 34.73 48.54
N GLU A 574 23.21 35.74 47.95
CA GLU A 574 24.57 36.14 48.26
C GLU A 574 24.57 37.52 48.92
N LEU A 575 25.56 37.78 49.77
CA LEU A 575 25.75 39.12 50.29
C LEU A 575 26.43 39.96 49.21
N ASP A 576 25.81 41.08 48.87
CA ASP A 576 26.46 42.07 48.03
C ASP A 576 27.48 42.82 48.90
N GLU A 577 28.75 42.44 48.80
CA GLU A 577 29.87 43.19 49.39
C GLU A 577 30.13 44.41 48.52
N GLY A 578 29.18 45.35 48.50
CA GLY A 578 29.26 46.54 47.69
C GLY A 578 30.60 47.27 47.91
N ASN A 579 31.39 47.39 46.85
CA ASN A 579 32.31 48.52 46.71
C ASN A 579 31.48 49.79 46.90
N GLY A 580 31.88 50.63 47.86
CA GLY A 580 31.23 51.91 48.14
C GLY A 580 31.22 52.89 46.97
#